data_AF-A0A7C3MGL2-F1
#
_entry.id   AF-A0A7C3MGL2-F1
#
_cell.length_a   1.000
_cell.length_b   1.000
_cell.length_c   1.000
_cell.angle_alpha   90.00
_cell.angle_beta   90.00
_cell.angle_gamma   90.00
#
_symmetry.space_group_name_H-M   'P 1'
#
loop_
_entity.id
_entity.type
_entity.pdbx_description
1 polymer ?
#
loop_
_entity_poly.entity_id
_entity_poly.type
_entity_poly.pdbx_seq_one_letter_code
_entity_poly.pdbx_strand_id
1 'polypeptide(L)'
;MHRRKVQYYKDSFYLAIPKEIVEAWDLKKGEDLTIRYFENKLIVEKSTTFKPASELLNEVSCGRVYTIGYEGKNVDEFVDTLVEYGVKRLIDVREHPISRKNGFSKNALKEELALAGIEYTPLTYLGAPKELRRDLRSGLITFSEFARLYRNYLEKNLEKLKELEVYVSTKNSALMCFEADWRKCHRSIIAEFLERDGFEVVHL
;
A
#
# COMPACT_ATOMS: atom_id res chain seq x y z
N MET A 1 2.68 -29.20 -22.80
CA MET A 1 3.80 -28.28 -22.51
C MET A 1 3.25 -26.85 -22.44
N HIS A 2 2.78 -26.42 -21.26
CA HIS A 2 2.15 -25.11 -21.08
C HIS A 2 3.22 -24.00 -21.15
N ARG A 3 3.37 -23.35 -22.30
CA ARG A 3 4.18 -22.12 -22.42
C ARG A 3 3.59 -21.06 -21.49
N ARG A 4 4.41 -20.52 -20.58
CA ARG A 4 4.02 -19.41 -19.70
C ARG A 4 3.51 -18.25 -20.58
N LYS A 5 2.22 -17.92 -20.47
CA LYS A 5 1.54 -16.91 -21.31
C LYS A 5 1.79 -15.47 -20.87
N VAL A 6 2.46 -15.29 -19.74
CA VAL A 6 2.78 -13.99 -19.14
C VAL A 6 4.28 -13.96 -18.83
N GLN A 7 4.97 -12.92 -19.33
CA GLN A 7 6.36 -12.64 -18.99
C GLN A 7 6.42 -11.32 -18.24
N TYR A 8 7.14 -11.29 -17.12
CA TYR A 8 7.29 -10.11 -16.27
C TYR A 8 8.67 -9.47 -16.51
N TYR A 9 8.68 -8.15 -16.66
CA TYR A 9 9.86 -7.29 -16.72
C TYR A 9 9.70 -6.15 -15.72
N LYS A 10 10.81 -5.47 -15.42
CA LYS A 10 10.98 -4.50 -14.31
C LYS A 10 9.82 -3.52 -14.12
N ASP A 11 9.21 -3.05 -15.21
CA ASP A 11 8.10 -2.08 -15.22
C ASP A 11 6.93 -2.48 -16.15
N SER A 12 6.86 -3.74 -16.61
CA SER A 12 5.86 -4.18 -17.59
C SER A 12 5.63 -5.70 -17.57
N PHE A 13 4.43 -6.15 -17.94
CA PHE A 13 4.16 -7.55 -18.24
C PHE A 13 3.68 -7.69 -19.69
N TYR A 14 4.18 -8.73 -20.38
CA TYR A 14 3.74 -9.06 -21.73
C TYR A 14 2.67 -10.15 -21.65
N LEU A 15 1.49 -9.88 -22.19
CA LEU A 15 0.49 -10.89 -22.48
C LEU A 15 0.69 -11.37 -23.91
N ALA A 16 1.00 -12.66 -24.10
CA ALA A 16 1.12 -13.22 -25.43
C ALA A 16 -0.28 -13.35 -26.07
N ILE A 17 -0.61 -12.46 -27.01
CA ILE A 17 -1.83 -12.54 -27.82
C ILE A 17 -1.52 -13.37 -29.07
N PRO A 18 -2.27 -14.46 -29.36
CA PRO A 18 -2.12 -15.24 -30.59
C PRO A 18 -2.22 -14.36 -31.83
N LYS A 19 -1.41 -14.65 -32.86
CA LYS A 19 -1.32 -13.86 -34.09
C LYS A 19 -2.68 -13.72 -34.77
N GLU A 20 -3.50 -14.76 -34.70
CA GLU A 20 -4.86 -14.81 -35.28
C GLU A 20 -5.78 -13.77 -34.64
N ILE A 21 -5.62 -13.50 -33.33
CA ILE A 21 -6.40 -12.46 -32.64
C ILE A 21 -5.87 -11.08 -33.00
N VAL A 22 -4.54 -10.90 -33.09
CA VAL A 22 -3.92 -9.63 -33.53
C VAL A 22 -4.43 -9.24 -34.91
N GLU A 23 -4.50 -10.19 -35.83
CA GLU A 23 -5.01 -10.00 -37.19
C GLU A 23 -6.53 -9.77 -37.21
N ALA A 24 -7.31 -10.61 -36.53
CA ALA A 24 -8.78 -10.49 -36.50
C ALA A 24 -9.23 -9.17 -35.88
N TRP A 25 -8.46 -8.65 -34.92
CA TRP A 25 -8.73 -7.38 -34.27
C TRP A 25 -7.95 -6.22 -34.91
N ASP A 26 -7.21 -6.36 -36.00
CA ASP A 26 -6.42 -5.25 -36.58
C ASP A 26 -5.63 -4.43 -35.52
N LEU A 27 -5.03 -5.12 -34.54
CA LEU A 27 -4.38 -4.45 -33.41
C LEU A 27 -3.10 -3.73 -33.86
N LYS A 28 -3.02 -2.43 -33.59
CA LYS A 28 -1.85 -1.61 -33.96
C LYS A 28 -1.00 -1.26 -32.76
N LYS A 29 0.29 -1.06 -33.00
CA LYS A 29 1.22 -0.58 -31.98
C LYS A 29 0.74 0.79 -31.47
N GLY A 30 0.54 0.90 -30.16
CA GLY A 30 0.04 2.12 -29.53
C GLY A 30 -1.49 2.19 -29.40
N GLU A 31 -2.22 1.14 -29.78
CA GLU A 31 -3.65 1.02 -29.44
C GLU A 31 -3.84 0.56 -28.00
N ASP A 32 -4.84 1.15 -27.36
CA ASP A 32 -5.20 0.83 -25.98
C ASP A 32 -6.12 -0.40 -25.92
N LEU A 33 -5.79 -1.29 -24.99
CA LEU A 33 -6.58 -2.49 -24.70
C LEU A 33 -7.13 -2.40 -23.28
N THR A 34 -8.38 -2.80 -23.10
CA THR A 34 -8.99 -2.98 -21.78
C THR A 34 -8.86 -4.44 -21.36
N ILE A 35 -8.35 -4.69 -20.16
CA ILE A 35 -8.32 -6.02 -19.55
C ILE A 35 -9.35 -6.05 -18.42
N ARG A 36 -10.32 -6.96 -18.49
CA ARG A 36 -11.35 -7.16 -17.46
C ARG A 36 -11.24 -8.56 -16.89
N TYR A 37 -11.53 -8.73 -15.60
CA TYR A 37 -11.62 -10.04 -14.97
C TYR A 37 -13.10 -10.42 -14.79
N PHE A 38 -13.51 -11.56 -15.35
CA PHE A 38 -14.88 -12.06 -15.26
C PHE A 38 -14.89 -13.58 -15.24
N GLU A 39 -15.62 -14.19 -14.29
CA GLU A 39 -15.73 -15.65 -14.14
C GLU A 39 -14.39 -16.41 -14.21
N ASN A 40 -13.39 -15.93 -13.48
CA ASN A 40 -12.04 -16.50 -13.45
C ASN A 40 -11.28 -16.50 -14.79
N LYS A 41 -11.63 -15.56 -15.68
CA LYS A 41 -10.99 -15.35 -16.97
C LYS A 41 -10.58 -13.89 -17.12
N LEU A 42 -9.46 -13.67 -17.80
CA LEU A 42 -9.10 -12.34 -18.32
C LEU A 42 -9.73 -12.17 -19.68
N ILE A 43 -10.60 -11.16 -19.80
CA ILE A 43 -11.19 -10.70 -21.05
C ILE A 43 -10.36 -9.51 -21.52
N VAL A 44 -9.83 -9.57 -22.73
CA VAL A 44 -9.16 -8.44 -23.38
C VAL A 44 -10.13 -7.87 -24.40
N GLU A 45 -10.25 -6.56 -24.50
CA GLU A 45 -11.12 -5.88 -25.47
C GLU A 45 -10.41 -4.67 -26.04
N LYS A 46 -10.79 -4.25 -27.25
CA LYS A 46 -10.35 -2.96 -27.78
C LYS A 46 -10.91 -1.84 -26.92
N SER A 47 -10.04 -0.97 -26.43
CA SER A 47 -10.52 0.23 -25.75
C SER A 47 -10.98 1.26 -26.77
N THR A 48 -12.22 1.73 -26.64
CA THR A 48 -12.73 2.88 -27.41
C THR A 48 -12.49 4.21 -26.68
N THR A 49 -11.97 4.16 -25.45
CA THR A 49 -11.74 5.33 -24.61
C THR A 49 -10.55 5.05 -23.69
N PHE A 50 -9.43 5.74 -23.90
CA PHE A 50 -8.30 5.64 -22.98
C PHE A 50 -8.69 6.27 -21.65
N LYS A 51 -8.75 5.46 -20.59
CA LYS A 51 -8.76 5.92 -19.21
C LYS A 51 -7.41 5.56 -18.60
N PRO A 52 -6.64 6.54 -18.08
CA PRO A 52 -5.44 6.25 -17.33
C PRO A 52 -5.72 5.24 -16.21
N ALA A 53 -4.74 4.42 -15.86
CA ALA A 53 -4.88 3.45 -14.77
C ALA A 53 -5.30 4.13 -13.45
N SER A 54 -4.86 5.35 -13.20
CA SER A 54 -5.30 6.17 -12.06
C SER A 54 -6.80 6.49 -12.09
N GLU A 55 -7.38 6.71 -13.26
CA GLU A 55 -8.81 6.99 -13.43
C GLU A 55 -9.65 5.71 -13.31
N LEU A 56 -9.14 4.58 -13.80
CA LEU A 56 -9.73 3.25 -13.56
C LEU A 56 -9.64 2.83 -12.08
N LEU A 57 -8.53 3.16 -11.40
CA LEU A 57 -8.36 2.96 -9.97
C LEU A 57 -9.30 3.85 -9.16
N ASN A 58 -9.65 5.05 -9.64
CA ASN A 58 -10.67 5.89 -9.02
C ASN A 58 -12.08 5.30 -9.18
N GLU A 59 -12.41 4.71 -10.33
CA GLU A 59 -13.71 4.03 -10.56
C GLU A 59 -13.84 2.69 -9.81
N VAL A 60 -12.72 2.05 -9.49
CA VAL A 60 -12.64 0.81 -8.69
C VAL A 60 -12.21 1.10 -7.24
N SER A 61 -12.06 2.37 -6.85
CA SER A 61 -11.56 2.76 -5.52
C SER A 61 -12.53 2.28 -4.44
N CYS A 62 -12.12 1.21 -3.74
CA CYS A 62 -12.92 0.58 -2.69
C CYS A 62 -12.25 0.73 -1.31
N GLY A 63 -11.22 1.58 -1.20
CA GLY A 63 -10.46 1.74 0.03
C GLY A 63 -10.03 3.17 0.32
N ARG A 64 -10.55 3.74 1.40
CA ARG A 64 -9.98 4.94 2.03
C ARG A 64 -8.70 4.57 2.80
N VAL A 65 -7.70 5.44 2.75
CA VAL A 65 -6.45 5.27 3.48
C VAL A 65 -6.53 6.02 4.80
N TYR A 66 -6.15 5.35 5.87
CA TYR A 66 -6.02 5.93 7.20
C TYR A 66 -4.58 5.85 7.68
N THR A 67 -4.21 6.69 8.64
CA THR A 67 -2.98 6.50 9.40
C THR A 67 -3.28 6.50 10.88
N ILE A 68 -2.62 5.67 11.67
CA ILE A 68 -2.86 5.59 13.11
C ILE A 68 -1.56 5.30 13.88
N GLY A 69 -1.44 5.86 15.08
CA GLY A 69 -0.37 5.59 16.05
C GLY A 69 -0.93 4.96 17.32
N TYR A 70 -0.17 4.05 17.93
CA TYR A 70 -0.61 3.37 19.16
C TYR A 70 0.05 3.90 20.45
N GLU A 71 0.94 4.89 20.34
CA GLU A 71 1.40 5.64 21.51
C GLU A 71 0.20 6.23 22.26
N GLY A 72 0.20 6.12 23.59
CA GLY A 72 -0.95 6.49 24.42
C GLY A 72 -2.10 5.48 24.47
N LYS A 73 -2.46 4.80 23.37
CA LYS A 73 -3.64 3.90 23.29
C LYS A 73 -3.44 2.46 23.79
N ASN A 74 -4.35 1.89 24.57
CA ASN A 74 -4.36 0.43 24.78
C ASN A 74 -4.86 -0.30 23.51
N VAL A 75 -4.77 -1.64 23.48
CA VAL A 75 -5.09 -2.40 22.26
C VAL A 75 -6.59 -2.36 21.93
N ASP A 76 -7.45 -2.35 22.94
CA ASP A 76 -8.91 -2.29 22.78
C ASP A 76 -9.31 -0.94 22.18
N GLU A 77 -8.87 0.17 22.77
CA GLU A 77 -9.08 1.53 22.26
C GLU A 77 -8.58 1.69 20.81
N PHE A 78 -7.46 1.04 20.51
CA PHE A 78 -6.87 1.07 19.19
C PHE A 78 -7.73 0.31 18.17
N VAL A 79 -8.16 -0.91 18.50
CA VAL A 79 -9.02 -1.73 17.64
C VAL A 79 -10.41 -1.10 17.47
N ASP A 80 -10.99 -0.55 18.54
CA ASP A 80 -12.26 0.18 18.50
C ASP A 80 -12.19 1.37 17.53
N THR A 81 -11.10 2.15 17.57
CA THR A 81 -10.86 3.22 16.60
C THR A 81 -10.87 2.69 15.16
N LEU A 82 -10.23 1.54 14.90
CA LEU A 82 -10.20 0.96 13.54
C LEU A 82 -11.58 0.51 13.08
N VAL A 83 -12.37 -0.09 13.98
CA VAL A 83 -13.74 -0.55 13.70
C VAL A 83 -14.66 0.63 13.41
N GLU A 84 -14.58 1.70 14.22
CA GLU A 84 -15.38 2.93 14.05
C GLU A 84 -15.18 3.55 12.65
N TYR A 85 -13.94 3.58 12.17
CA TYR A 85 -13.60 4.11 10.85
C TYR A 85 -13.77 3.08 9.71
N GLY A 86 -14.31 1.89 10.02
CA GLY A 86 -14.57 0.86 9.02
C GLY A 86 -13.30 0.32 8.36
N VAL A 87 -12.15 0.37 9.04
CA VAL A 87 -10.89 -0.20 8.55
C VAL A 87 -11.04 -1.71 8.42
N LYS A 88 -10.62 -2.26 7.29
CA LYS A 88 -10.65 -3.70 6.99
C LYS A 88 -9.26 -4.34 6.96
N ARG A 89 -8.20 -3.52 6.88
CA ARG A 89 -6.81 -3.96 6.95
C ARG A 89 -5.96 -2.97 7.75
N LEU A 90 -5.16 -3.49 8.68
CA LEU A 90 -4.08 -2.77 9.30
C LEU A 90 -2.76 -3.15 8.61
N ILE A 91 -2.07 -2.14 8.08
CA ILE A 91 -0.76 -2.27 7.45
C ILE A 91 0.29 -1.79 8.46
N ASP A 92 1.06 -2.73 9.00
CA ASP A 92 2.12 -2.42 9.96
C ASP A 92 3.40 -2.03 9.21
N VAL A 93 3.73 -0.74 9.28
CA VAL A 93 4.92 -0.15 8.65
C VAL A 93 6.06 0.04 9.64
N ARG A 94 6.11 -0.73 10.74
CA ARG A 94 7.27 -0.77 11.63
C ARG A 94 8.37 -1.63 11.00
N GLU A 95 9.62 -1.15 11.05
CA GLU A 95 10.79 -1.94 10.61
C GLU A 95 10.90 -3.25 11.39
N HIS A 96 10.57 -3.20 12.69
CA HIS A 96 10.48 -4.36 13.57
C HIS A 96 9.16 -4.31 14.34
N PRO A 97 8.18 -5.19 14.00
CA PRO A 97 6.87 -5.31 14.67
C PRO A 97 6.93 -5.87 16.11
N ILE A 98 7.85 -5.35 16.92
CA ILE A 98 8.07 -5.74 18.31
C ILE A 98 7.65 -4.56 19.17
N SER A 99 6.84 -4.81 20.18
CA SER A 99 6.40 -3.80 21.15
C SER A 99 6.43 -4.37 22.55
N ARG A 100 6.79 -3.51 23.51
CA ARG A 100 6.67 -3.79 24.95
C ARG A 100 5.28 -3.44 25.48
N LYS A 101 4.46 -2.72 24.69
CA LYS A 101 3.08 -2.41 25.04
C LYS A 101 2.21 -3.64 24.78
N ASN A 102 1.45 -4.05 25.79
CA ASN A 102 0.55 -5.21 25.71
C ASN A 102 -0.38 -5.09 24.50
N GLY A 103 -0.58 -6.19 23.78
CA GLY A 103 -1.40 -6.23 22.57
C GLY A 103 -0.76 -5.70 21.28
N PHE A 104 0.41 -5.04 21.33
CA PHE A 104 1.05 -4.45 20.13
C PHE A 104 2.25 -5.21 19.58
N SER A 105 2.58 -6.38 20.15
CA SER A 105 3.52 -7.30 19.50
C SER A 105 2.86 -7.94 18.26
N LYS A 106 3.64 -8.31 17.25
CA LYS A 106 3.13 -8.84 15.97
C LYS A 106 2.00 -9.87 16.11
N ASN A 107 2.21 -10.90 16.92
CA ASN A 107 1.27 -12.01 17.03
C ASN A 107 0.04 -11.62 17.85
N ALA A 108 0.22 -10.96 19.00
CA ALA A 108 -0.89 -10.50 19.82
C ALA A 108 -1.78 -9.53 19.03
N LEU A 109 -1.19 -8.54 18.35
CA LEU A 109 -1.94 -7.58 17.55
C LEU A 109 -2.71 -8.27 16.41
N LYS A 110 -2.08 -9.25 15.75
CA LYS A 110 -2.74 -10.02 14.70
C LYS A 110 -3.96 -10.78 15.24
N GLU A 111 -3.86 -11.35 16.44
CA GLU A 111 -4.96 -12.07 17.09
C GLU A 111 -6.10 -11.11 17.44
N GLU A 112 -5.82 -9.97 18.07
CA GLU A 112 -6.83 -8.96 18.42
C GLU A 112 -7.55 -8.41 17.17
N LEU A 113 -6.80 -8.10 16.12
CA LEU A 113 -7.39 -7.63 14.85
C LEU A 113 -8.27 -8.70 14.19
N ALA A 114 -7.86 -9.97 14.26
CA ALA A 114 -8.64 -11.07 13.70
C ALA A 114 -10.00 -11.24 14.39
N LEU A 115 -10.07 -11.01 15.71
CA LEU A 115 -11.33 -11.01 16.46
C LEU A 115 -12.28 -9.90 15.97
N ALA A 116 -11.74 -8.76 15.54
CA ALA A 116 -12.49 -7.66 14.94
C ALA A 116 -12.72 -7.80 13.41
N GLY A 117 -12.27 -8.90 12.80
CA GLY A 117 -12.39 -9.11 11.36
C GLY A 117 -11.48 -8.20 10.51
N ILE A 118 -10.39 -7.70 11.09
CA ILE A 118 -9.42 -6.82 10.44
C ILE A 118 -8.19 -7.64 10.00
N GLU A 119 -7.83 -7.53 8.74
CA GLU A 119 -6.63 -8.17 8.19
C GLU A 119 -5.36 -7.48 8.70
N TYR A 120 -4.35 -8.25 9.09
CA TYR A 120 -3.05 -7.73 9.51
C TYR A 120 -1.96 -8.02 8.47
N THR A 121 -1.38 -6.96 7.90
CA THR A 121 -0.39 -7.04 6.82
C THR A 121 0.90 -6.31 7.21
N PRO A 122 1.97 -7.03 7.57
CA PRO A 122 3.24 -6.40 7.93
C PRO A 122 4.08 -6.05 6.69
N LEU A 123 4.31 -4.76 6.45
CA LEU A 123 5.19 -4.26 5.38
C LEU A 123 6.44 -3.63 6.00
N THR A 124 7.24 -4.46 6.67
CA THR A 124 8.39 -4.00 7.49
C THR A 124 9.46 -3.28 6.68
N TYR A 125 9.51 -3.53 5.38
CA TYR A 125 10.41 -2.85 4.44
C TYR A 125 10.03 -1.39 4.17
N LEU A 126 8.83 -0.96 4.56
CA LEU A 126 8.45 0.45 4.63
C LEU A 126 8.77 1.05 6.00
N GLY A 127 9.37 0.30 6.92
CA GLY A 127 9.83 0.85 8.18
C GLY A 127 10.93 1.88 8.03
N ALA A 128 10.91 2.91 8.86
CA ALA A 128 12.03 3.83 8.96
C ALA A 128 13.30 3.08 9.42
N PRO A 129 14.41 3.16 8.64
CA PRO A 129 15.65 2.48 8.97
C PRO A 129 16.14 2.76 10.40
N LYS A 130 16.65 1.73 11.07
CA LYS A 130 17.13 1.81 12.46
C LYS A 130 18.09 2.98 12.72
N GLU A 131 19.04 3.20 11.82
CA GLU A 131 20.06 4.25 11.94
C GLU A 131 19.41 5.65 11.92
N LEU A 132 18.51 5.92 10.97
CA LEU A 132 17.77 7.19 10.91
C LEU A 132 16.94 7.43 12.17
N ARG A 133 16.27 6.39 12.67
CA ARG A 133 15.50 6.48 13.92
C ARG A 133 16.40 6.72 15.13
N ARG A 134 17.61 6.14 15.17
CA ARG A 134 18.58 6.38 16.25
C ARG A 134 19.06 7.83 16.24
N ASP A 135 19.45 8.32 15.07
CA ASP A 135 20.02 9.65 14.92
C ASP A 135 18.98 10.75 15.19
N LEU A 136 17.72 10.52 14.82
CA LEU A 136 16.60 11.40 15.20
C LEU A 136 16.39 11.42 16.72
N ARG A 137 16.40 10.25 17.39
CA ARG A 137 16.23 10.17 18.85
C ARG A 137 17.38 10.78 19.64
N SER A 138 18.62 10.71 19.14
CA SER A 138 19.77 11.34 19.78
C SER A 138 19.84 12.85 19.55
N GLY A 139 19.00 13.40 18.67
CA GLY A 139 19.06 14.80 18.25
C GLY A 139 20.21 15.10 17.28
N LEU A 140 20.86 14.07 16.73
CA LEU A 140 21.92 14.24 15.72
C LEU A 140 21.35 14.80 14.40
N ILE A 141 20.11 14.47 14.08
CA ILE A 141 19.37 15.02 12.95
C ILE A 141 18.02 15.58 13.41
N THR A 142 17.56 16.62 12.73
CA THR A 142 16.20 17.15 12.90
C THR A 142 15.17 16.23 12.24
N PHE A 143 13.88 16.39 12.58
CA PHE A 143 12.81 15.68 11.88
C PHE A 143 12.77 16.03 10.37
N SER A 144 13.11 17.27 10.00
CA SER A 144 13.18 17.68 8.59
C SER A 144 14.24 16.89 7.82
N GLU A 145 15.43 16.72 8.43
CA GLU A 145 16.49 15.90 7.85
C GLU A 145 16.12 14.42 7.80
N PHE A 146 15.53 13.89 8.88
CA PHE A 146 14.97 12.54 8.89
C PHE A 146 13.98 12.35 7.73
N ALA A 147 13.04 13.28 7.55
CA ALA A 147 12.03 13.20 6.52
C ALA A 147 12.64 13.20 5.12
N ARG A 148 13.65 14.05 4.88
CA ARG A 148 14.42 14.06 3.63
C ARG A 148 15.14 12.74 3.37
N LEU A 149 15.84 12.21 4.36
CA LEU A 149 16.59 10.95 4.22
C LEU A 149 15.67 9.75 4.01
N TYR A 150 14.53 9.74 4.70
CA TYR A 150 13.54 8.67 4.55
C TYR A 150 12.77 8.78 3.23
N ARG A 151 12.47 9.98 2.70
CA ARG A 151 11.99 10.14 1.32
C ARG A 151 12.96 9.56 0.30
N ASN A 152 14.25 9.89 0.42
CA ASN A 152 15.29 9.31 -0.46
C ASN A 152 15.37 7.77 -0.34
N TYR A 153 15.09 7.22 0.84
CA TYR A 153 14.98 5.79 1.03
C TYR A 153 13.79 5.21 0.25
N LEU A 154 12.60 5.81 0.37
CA LEU A 154 11.41 5.35 -0.34
C LEU A 154 11.52 5.51 -1.87
N GLU A 155 12.09 6.61 -2.36
CA GLU A 155 12.33 6.85 -3.79
C GLU A 155 13.27 5.83 -4.43
N LYS A 156 14.16 5.21 -3.63
CA LYS A 156 15.02 4.12 -4.09
C LYS A 156 14.35 2.75 -4.08
N ASN A 157 13.14 2.67 -3.50
CA ASN A 157 12.39 1.42 -3.33
C ASN A 157 10.92 1.60 -3.79
N LEU A 158 10.70 2.27 -4.93
CA LEU A 158 9.36 2.56 -5.44
C LEU A 158 8.50 1.30 -5.64
N GLU A 159 9.12 0.17 -5.97
CA GLU A 159 8.42 -1.12 -6.10
C GLU A 159 7.66 -1.52 -4.82
N LYS A 160 8.19 -1.14 -3.66
CA LYS A 160 7.58 -1.43 -2.36
C LYS A 160 6.39 -0.53 -2.07
N LEU A 161 6.42 0.71 -2.56
CA LEU A 161 5.27 1.63 -2.50
C LEU A 161 4.16 1.15 -3.45
N LYS A 162 4.52 0.65 -4.64
CA LYS A 162 3.53 0.08 -5.55
C LYS A 162 2.84 -1.17 -4.98
N GLU A 163 3.55 -1.98 -4.21
CA GLU A 163 2.90 -3.07 -3.44
C GLU A 163 1.90 -2.52 -2.41
N LEU A 164 2.25 -1.44 -1.71
CA LEU A 164 1.34 -0.78 -0.77
C LEU A 164 0.05 -0.30 -1.45
N GLU A 165 0.16 0.32 -2.64
CA GLU A 165 -0.97 0.78 -3.44
C GLU A 165 -1.95 -0.34 -3.79
N VAL A 166 -1.45 -1.54 -4.09
CA VAL A 166 -2.31 -2.73 -4.31
C VAL A 166 -3.10 -3.07 -3.05
N TYR A 167 -2.48 -3.00 -1.86
CA TYR A 167 -3.23 -3.23 -0.63
C TYR A 167 -4.28 -2.14 -0.39
N VAL A 168 -3.89 -0.87 -0.48
CA VAL A 168 -4.81 0.23 -0.11
C VAL A 168 -5.95 0.43 -1.12
N SER A 169 -5.77 0.06 -2.39
CA SER A 169 -6.81 0.15 -3.43
C SER A 169 -7.95 -0.88 -3.27
N THR A 170 -7.73 -1.97 -2.52
CA THR A 170 -8.68 -3.09 -2.44
C THR A 170 -9.68 -3.01 -1.30
N LYS A 171 -9.39 -2.24 -0.25
CA LYS A 171 -10.24 -2.08 0.94
C LYS A 171 -9.72 -0.95 1.84
N ASN A 172 -10.60 -0.41 2.69
CA ASN A 172 -10.23 0.56 3.73
C ASN A 172 -9.04 0.04 4.57
N SER A 173 -7.93 0.78 4.54
CA SER A 173 -6.66 0.33 5.09
C SER A 173 -6.03 1.40 5.98
N ALA A 174 -5.45 1.02 7.10
CA ALA A 174 -4.76 1.93 8.01
C ALA A 174 -3.25 1.63 8.06
N LEU A 175 -2.42 2.65 7.83
CA LEU A 175 -0.97 2.58 8.05
C LEU A 175 -0.65 2.80 9.52
N MET A 176 0.04 1.86 10.16
CA MET A 176 0.35 1.92 11.59
C MET A 176 1.84 2.10 11.88
N CYS A 177 2.15 3.09 12.73
CA CYS A 177 3.45 3.27 13.39
C CYS A 177 3.28 3.43 14.91
N PHE A 178 4.35 3.75 15.65
CA PHE A 178 4.27 3.95 17.10
C PHE A 178 3.68 5.31 17.46
N GLU A 179 4.27 6.37 16.94
CA GLU A 179 4.11 7.76 17.34
C GLU A 179 2.66 8.23 17.25
N ALA A 180 2.12 8.90 18.27
CA ALA A 180 0.75 9.42 18.21
C ALA A 180 0.64 10.56 17.18
N ASP A 181 1.58 11.50 17.21
CA ASP A 181 1.62 12.65 16.32
C ASP A 181 2.08 12.25 14.90
N TRP A 182 1.12 12.14 13.98
CA TRP A 182 1.39 11.80 12.58
C TRP A 182 2.35 12.79 11.90
N ARG A 183 2.34 14.07 12.29
CA ARG A 183 3.19 15.13 11.69
C ARG A 183 4.68 14.92 11.95
N LYS A 184 5.01 14.04 12.91
CA LYS A 184 6.37 13.69 13.33
C LYS A 184 6.63 12.19 13.27
N CYS A 185 5.94 11.45 12.38
CA CYS A 185 6.19 10.04 12.12
C CYS A 185 6.64 9.79 10.67
N HIS A 186 7.31 8.67 10.42
CA HIS A 186 7.60 8.21 9.05
C HIS A 186 6.34 7.84 8.27
N ARG A 187 5.24 7.45 8.94
CA ARG A 187 3.99 7.09 8.27
C ARG A 187 3.37 8.25 7.49
N SER A 188 3.58 9.50 7.90
CA SER A 188 3.11 10.66 7.13
C SER A 188 3.87 10.80 5.82
N ILE A 189 5.15 10.43 5.81
CA ILE A 189 5.95 10.48 4.60
C ILE A 189 5.50 9.39 3.62
N ILE A 190 5.13 8.19 4.11
CA ILE A 190 4.49 7.17 3.26
C ILE A 190 3.15 7.69 2.71
N ALA A 191 2.34 8.33 3.57
CA ALA A 191 1.07 8.94 3.17
C ALA A 191 1.25 9.99 2.06
N GLU A 192 2.28 10.84 2.14
CA GLU A 192 2.60 11.83 1.08
C GLU A 192 2.80 11.15 -0.29
N PHE A 193 3.39 9.94 -0.37
CA PHE A 193 3.50 9.21 -1.63
C PHE A 193 2.14 8.70 -2.12
N LEU A 194 1.30 8.19 -1.22
CA LEU A 194 -0.05 7.74 -1.58
C LEU A 194 -0.92 8.91 -2.05
N GLU A 195 -0.86 10.07 -1.40
CA GLU A 195 -1.60 11.28 -1.81
C GLU A 195 -1.17 11.75 -3.20
N ARG A 196 0.13 11.71 -3.51
CA ARG A 196 0.64 12.04 -4.86
C ARG A 196 0.12 11.10 -5.93
N ASP A 197 -0.12 9.83 -5.57
CA ASP A 197 -0.67 8.81 -6.45
C ASP A 197 -2.22 8.79 -6.46
N GLY A 198 -2.86 9.76 -5.80
CA GLY A 198 -4.30 10.03 -5.89
C GLY A 198 -5.15 9.43 -4.77
N PHE A 199 -4.55 8.83 -3.74
CA PHE A 199 -5.30 8.27 -2.61
C PHE A 199 -5.71 9.36 -1.62
N GLU A 200 -6.96 9.29 -1.14
CA GLU A 200 -7.42 10.09 0.01
C GLU A 200 -6.87 9.50 1.32
N VAL A 201 -6.09 10.28 2.07
CA VAL A 201 -5.54 9.90 3.37
C VAL A 201 -6.20 10.67 4.51
N VAL A 202 -6.61 9.95 5.56
CA VAL A 202 -7.15 10.51 6.81
C VAL A 202 -6.27 10.11 7.99
N HIS A 203 -5.79 11.08 8.76
CA HIS A 203 -5.00 10.82 9.98
C HIS A 203 -5.92 10.67 11.20
N LEU A 204 -5.84 9.50 11.86
CA LEU A 204 -6.58 9.13 13.08
C LEU A 204 -5.76 9.39 14.37
#